data_AF-A0A1X1GEK1-F1
#
_entry.id   AF-A0A1X1GEK1-F1
#
_cell.length_a   1.000
_cell.length_b   1.000
_cell.length_c   1.000
_cell.angle_alpha   90.00
_cell.angle_beta   90.00
_cell.angle_gamma   90.00
#
_symmetry.space_group_name_H-M   'P 1'
#
loop_
_entity.id
_entity.type
_entity.pdbx_description
1 polymer ?
#
loop_
_entity_poly.entity_id
_entity_poly.type
_entity_poly.pdbx_seq_one_letter_code
_entity_poly.pdbx_strand_id
1 'polypeptide(L)'
;MAVISMKQLLEAGVHFGHQTRRWNPKMAKYIFTERNGIHVIDLQQTVKYADQAYDFMRDAAANDAVVLFVGTKKQAADAVAEEAVRSGQYYINHRWLGGTLTNWGTIQKRIARLKEIKRMEEEGIFDVLPKKEVALLNKQRARLEKFLGGIEDMPRIPDVMYVVDPHKEQIAVKEAKKLGIPVVAMVDTNTDPDDIDVIIPANDDAIRAVKLITAKLADAIIEGRQGEDAAVEAEFVASEAQADSIEEIVEVVEGDNA
;
A
#
# COMPACT_ATOMS: atom_id res chain seq x y z
N MET A 1 7.47 19.76 -7.57
CA MET A 1 8.91 19.40 -7.57
C MET A 1 8.95 17.90 -7.81
N ALA A 2 9.85 17.38 -8.66
CA ALA A 2 9.88 15.94 -8.92
C ALA A 2 10.19 15.18 -7.61
N VAL A 3 9.33 14.23 -7.27
CA VAL A 3 9.40 13.45 -6.02
C VAL A 3 10.66 12.57 -5.99
N ILE A 4 11.05 12.07 -7.17
CA ILE A 4 12.22 11.21 -7.35
C ILE A 4 13.11 11.82 -8.42
N SER A 5 14.38 12.02 -8.10
CA SER A 5 15.35 12.48 -9.09
C SER A 5 15.71 11.37 -10.08
N MET A 6 15.92 11.74 -11.34
CA MET A 6 16.38 10.79 -12.37
C MET A 6 17.68 10.08 -12.00
N LYS A 7 18.57 10.77 -11.27
CA LYS A 7 19.82 10.19 -10.76
C LYS A 7 19.54 9.03 -9.80
N GLN A 8 18.60 9.19 -8.86
CA GLN A 8 18.21 8.11 -7.94
C GLN A 8 17.60 6.92 -8.69
N LEU A 9 16.73 7.16 -9.67
CA LEU A 9 16.14 6.10 -10.51
C LEU A 9 17.22 5.31 -11.28
N LEU A 10 18.23 6.01 -11.80
CA LEU A 10 19.35 5.40 -12.50
C LEU A 10 20.20 4.53 -11.57
N GLU A 11 20.58 5.06 -10.40
CA GLU A 11 21.40 4.35 -9.40
C GLU A 11 20.69 3.12 -8.80
N ALA A 12 19.37 3.20 -8.62
CA ALA A 12 18.53 2.10 -8.15
C ALA A 12 18.29 1.01 -9.20
N GLY A 13 18.58 1.29 -10.48
CA GLY A 13 18.41 0.33 -11.57
C GLY A 13 16.97 0.22 -12.08
N VAL A 14 16.17 1.29 -11.95
CA VAL A 14 14.75 1.34 -12.36
C VAL A 14 14.57 1.24 -13.87
N HIS A 15 15.57 1.68 -14.63
CA HIS A 15 15.56 1.73 -16.10
C HIS A 15 15.73 0.37 -16.79
N PHE A 16 16.12 -0.67 -16.07
CA PHE A 16 16.31 -2.00 -16.67
C PHE A 16 14.96 -2.70 -16.80
N GLY A 17 14.57 -3.03 -18.02
CA GLY A 17 13.41 -3.90 -18.27
C GLY A 17 13.81 -5.37 -18.44
N HIS A 18 12.92 -6.15 -19.03
CA HIS A 18 13.14 -7.56 -19.35
C HIS A 18 13.83 -7.77 -20.71
N GLN A 19 14.12 -9.04 -21.00
CA GLN A 19 14.65 -9.48 -22.30
C GLN A 19 13.67 -9.19 -23.43
N THR A 20 14.18 -8.86 -24.62
CA THR A 20 13.39 -8.48 -25.82
C THR A 20 12.39 -9.54 -26.29
N ARG A 21 12.57 -10.80 -25.90
CA ARG A 21 11.63 -11.90 -26.20
C ARG A 21 10.41 -11.96 -25.27
N ARG A 22 10.42 -11.25 -24.14
CA ARG A 22 9.39 -11.34 -23.08
C ARG A 22 8.53 -10.07 -22.95
N TRP A 23 8.72 -9.10 -23.83
CA TRP A 23 8.03 -7.83 -23.75
C TRP A 23 6.59 -7.89 -24.27
N ASN A 24 5.77 -6.96 -23.80
CA ASN A 24 4.42 -6.72 -24.29
C ASN A 24 4.46 -5.55 -25.30
N PRO A 25 3.95 -5.70 -26.53
CA PRO A 25 3.95 -4.63 -27.53
C PRO A 25 3.30 -3.32 -27.08
N LYS A 26 2.33 -3.35 -26.16
CA LYS A 26 1.68 -2.16 -25.63
C LYS A 26 2.60 -1.30 -24.75
N MET A 27 3.69 -1.88 -24.24
CA MET A 27 4.72 -1.17 -23.49
C MET A 27 5.68 -0.38 -24.38
N ALA A 28 5.57 -0.46 -25.72
CA ALA A 28 6.46 0.23 -26.67
C ALA A 28 6.62 1.73 -26.36
N LYS A 29 5.54 2.40 -25.96
CA LYS A 29 5.55 3.83 -25.63
C LYS A 29 6.42 4.20 -24.42
N TYR A 30 6.65 3.26 -23.50
CA TYR A 30 7.44 3.48 -22.27
C TYR A 30 8.87 2.96 -22.40
N ILE A 31 9.20 2.27 -23.49
CA ILE A 31 10.53 1.71 -23.74
C ILE A 31 11.31 2.73 -24.58
N PHE A 32 12.50 3.10 -24.10
CA PHE A 32 13.39 4.05 -24.77
C PHE A 32 14.22 3.38 -25.87
N THR A 33 14.91 2.29 -25.54
CA THR A 33 15.77 1.54 -26.48
C THR A 33 15.96 0.11 -26.00
N GLU A 34 16.59 -0.73 -26.80
CA GLU A 34 17.18 -2.00 -26.35
C GLU A 34 18.71 -1.91 -26.35
N ARG A 35 19.36 -2.60 -25.40
CA ARG A 35 20.81 -2.76 -25.34
C ARG A 35 21.15 -4.14 -24.81
N ASN A 36 22.03 -4.87 -25.52
CA ASN A 36 22.44 -6.23 -25.15
C ASN A 36 21.26 -7.19 -24.93
N GLY A 37 20.18 -7.04 -25.69
CA GLY A 37 18.98 -7.88 -25.59
C GLY A 37 18.08 -7.60 -24.38
N ILE A 38 18.29 -6.49 -23.68
CA ILE A 38 17.45 -6.01 -22.57
C ILE A 38 16.82 -4.67 -22.97
N HIS A 39 15.53 -4.50 -22.70
CA HIS A 39 14.86 -3.22 -22.90
C HIS A 39 15.26 -2.21 -21.83
N VAL A 40 15.40 -0.95 -22.22
CA VAL A 40 15.65 0.19 -21.34
C VAL A 40 14.38 1.02 -21.28
N ILE A 41 13.85 1.19 -20.08
CA ILE A 41 12.66 2.00 -19.80
C ILE A 41 13.04 3.48 -19.83
N ASP A 42 12.15 4.32 -20.37
CA ASP A 42 12.33 5.77 -20.41
C ASP A 42 12.13 6.40 -19.03
N LEU A 43 13.23 6.80 -18.39
CA LEU A 43 13.21 7.43 -17.07
C LEU A 43 12.52 8.80 -17.05
N GLN A 44 12.47 9.53 -18.17
CA GLN A 44 11.74 10.81 -18.21
C GLN A 44 10.25 10.56 -18.00
N GLN A 45 9.73 9.53 -18.65
CA GLN A 45 8.35 9.08 -18.44
C GLN A 45 8.19 8.55 -17.02
N THR A 46 9.10 7.71 -16.53
CA THR A 46 9.05 7.19 -15.15
C THR A 46 8.93 8.31 -14.12
N VAL A 47 9.70 9.40 -14.23
CA VAL A 47 9.60 10.54 -13.30
C VAL A 47 8.20 11.14 -13.34
N LYS A 48 7.68 11.46 -14.53
CA LYS A 48 6.34 12.04 -14.69
C LYS A 48 5.24 11.15 -14.11
N TYR A 49 5.31 9.86 -14.42
CA TYR A 49 4.33 8.87 -13.97
C TYR A 49 4.44 8.55 -12.48
N ALA A 50 5.65 8.57 -11.92
CA ALA A 50 5.87 8.47 -10.48
C ALA A 50 5.30 9.68 -9.73
N ASP A 51 5.46 10.90 -10.26
CA ASP A 51 4.85 12.11 -9.68
C ASP A 51 3.31 12.00 -9.71
N GLN A 52 2.72 11.54 -10.82
CA GLN A 52 1.27 11.30 -10.91
C GLN A 52 0.77 10.26 -9.90
N ALA A 53 1.51 9.16 -9.74
CA ALA A 53 1.19 8.14 -8.74
C ALA A 53 1.34 8.67 -7.31
N TYR A 54 2.35 9.50 -7.06
CA TYR A 54 2.55 10.13 -5.77
C TYR A 54 1.37 11.03 -5.40
N ASP A 55 0.99 11.94 -6.31
CA ASP A 55 -0.14 12.84 -6.10
C ASP A 55 -1.44 12.05 -5.87
N PHE A 56 -1.69 11.02 -6.68
CA PHE A 56 -2.88 10.17 -6.52
C PHE A 56 -2.92 9.47 -5.15
N MET A 57 -1.79 8.91 -4.70
CA MET A 57 -1.70 8.21 -3.42
C MET A 57 -1.82 9.17 -2.23
N ARG A 58 -1.23 10.37 -2.34
CA ARG A 58 -1.36 11.43 -1.33
C ARG A 58 -2.81 11.88 -1.21
N ASP A 59 -3.46 12.16 -2.34
CA ASP A 59 -4.85 12.63 -2.36
C ASP A 59 -5.81 11.53 -1.87
N ALA A 60 -5.55 10.26 -2.21
CA ALA A 60 -6.31 9.14 -1.65
C ALA A 60 -6.15 9.04 -0.13
N ALA A 61 -4.92 9.16 0.37
CA ALA A 61 -4.63 9.10 1.79
C ALA A 61 -5.25 10.25 2.58
N ALA A 62 -5.31 11.45 1.99
CA ALA A 62 -5.98 12.63 2.56
C ALA A 62 -7.51 12.51 2.59
N ASN A 63 -8.11 11.46 2.01
CA ASN A 63 -9.53 11.14 2.10
C ASN A 63 -9.78 9.88 2.96
N ASP A 64 -8.84 9.54 3.85
CA ASP A 64 -8.85 8.33 4.69
C ASP A 64 -9.10 7.03 3.90
N ALA A 65 -8.53 6.94 2.70
CA ALA A 65 -8.60 5.75 1.88
C ALA A 65 -7.76 4.61 2.48
N VAL A 66 -8.31 3.41 2.47
CA VAL A 66 -7.58 2.18 2.80
C VAL A 66 -6.73 1.77 1.60
N VAL A 67 -5.41 1.75 1.76
CA VAL A 67 -4.46 1.35 0.73
C VAL A 67 -3.96 -0.06 1.01
N LEU A 68 -4.00 -0.92 0.00
CA LEU A 68 -3.43 -2.27 0.05
C LEU A 68 -2.19 -2.38 -0.83
N PHE A 69 -1.04 -2.65 -0.23
CA PHE A 69 0.20 -2.93 -0.93
C PHE A 69 0.33 -4.42 -1.27
N VAL A 70 0.63 -4.74 -2.52
CA VAL A 70 0.72 -6.12 -3.01
C VAL A 70 2.04 -6.34 -3.71
N GLY A 71 2.81 -7.33 -3.24
CA GLY A 71 4.03 -7.76 -3.91
C GLY A 71 4.49 -9.12 -3.41
N THR A 72 4.17 -10.20 -4.13
CA THR A 72 4.55 -11.57 -3.72
C THR A 72 5.93 -12.00 -4.19
N LYS A 73 6.54 -11.20 -5.06
CA LYS A 73 7.87 -11.44 -5.60
C LYS A 73 8.89 -11.35 -4.47
N LYS A 74 9.91 -12.21 -4.48
CA LYS A 74 10.93 -12.25 -3.41
C LYS A 74 11.62 -10.90 -3.23
N GLN A 75 11.84 -10.18 -4.33
CA GLN A 75 12.49 -8.88 -4.34
C GLN A 75 11.60 -7.74 -3.82
N ALA A 76 10.29 -7.95 -3.78
CA ALA A 76 9.29 -6.98 -3.35
C ALA A 76 8.74 -7.24 -1.94
N ALA A 77 8.74 -8.50 -1.50
CA ALA A 77 8.03 -8.94 -0.31
C ALA A 77 8.41 -8.15 0.96
N ASP A 78 9.71 -7.94 1.19
CA ASP A 78 10.19 -7.23 2.38
C ASP A 78 9.91 -5.72 2.28
N ALA A 79 10.16 -5.12 1.11
CA ALA A 79 9.92 -3.69 0.88
C ALA A 79 8.43 -3.35 1.01
N VAL A 80 7.55 -4.16 0.45
CA VAL A 80 6.09 -3.96 0.56
C VAL A 80 5.62 -4.06 2.00
N ALA A 81 6.12 -5.02 2.79
CA ALA A 81 5.73 -5.16 4.18
C ALA A 81 6.27 -4.01 5.06
N GLU A 82 7.55 -3.66 4.93
CA GLU A 82 8.20 -2.60 5.70
C GLU A 82 7.51 -1.25 5.47
N GLU A 83 7.26 -0.89 4.21
CA GLU A 83 6.72 0.41 3.84
C GLU A 83 5.20 0.54 4.08
N ALA A 84 4.45 -0.56 3.96
CA ALA A 84 3.04 -0.58 4.33
C ALA A 84 2.86 -0.39 5.85
N VAL A 85 3.65 -1.12 6.66
CA VAL A 85 3.61 -0.96 8.13
C VAL A 85 4.04 0.46 8.52
N ARG A 86 5.09 1.00 7.89
CA ARG A 86 5.55 2.38 8.15
C ARG A 86 4.48 3.43 7.83
N SER A 87 3.69 3.23 6.77
CA SER A 87 2.61 4.14 6.39
C SER A 87 1.29 3.88 7.13
N GLY A 88 1.23 2.88 8.02
CA GLY A 88 0.01 2.49 8.73
C GLY A 88 -1.06 1.92 7.80
N GLN A 89 -0.63 1.22 6.75
CA GLN A 89 -1.47 0.61 5.72
C GLN A 89 -1.24 -0.90 5.65
N TYR A 90 -2.03 -1.58 4.82
CA TYR A 90 -2.10 -3.03 4.77
C TYR A 90 -1.27 -3.62 3.64
N TYR A 91 -0.86 -4.88 3.77
CA TYR A 91 -0.04 -5.53 2.75
C TYR A 91 -0.33 -7.01 2.52
N ILE A 92 0.02 -7.48 1.32
CA ILE A 92 0.14 -8.90 0.97
C ILE A 92 1.49 -9.10 0.28
N ASN A 93 2.43 -9.71 1.00
CA ASN A 93 3.81 -9.92 0.55
C ASN A 93 4.15 -11.38 0.19
N HIS A 94 3.20 -12.31 0.34
CA HIS A 94 3.48 -13.75 0.19
C HIS A 94 2.80 -14.42 -0.98
N ARG A 95 1.49 -14.61 -0.94
CA ARG A 95 0.74 -15.20 -2.05
C ARG A 95 -0.65 -14.62 -2.06
N TRP A 96 -1.04 -14.07 -3.21
CA TRP A 96 -2.43 -13.71 -3.43
C TRP A 96 -3.32 -14.96 -3.42
N LEU A 97 -4.29 -14.99 -2.51
CA LEU A 97 -5.31 -16.04 -2.51
C LEU A 97 -6.42 -15.59 -3.46
N GLY A 98 -6.76 -16.40 -4.46
CA GLY A 98 -7.90 -16.08 -5.34
C GLY A 98 -9.18 -15.94 -4.53
N GLY A 99 -9.94 -14.89 -4.80
CA GLY A 99 -11.12 -14.51 -4.02
C GLY A 99 -10.82 -13.63 -2.82
N THR A 100 -9.61 -13.06 -2.70
CA THR A 100 -9.27 -12.22 -1.55
C THR A 100 -10.19 -11.00 -1.46
N LEU A 101 -10.47 -10.35 -2.59
CA LEU A 101 -11.33 -9.17 -2.65
C LEU A 101 -12.77 -9.57 -3.00
N THR A 102 -12.91 -10.42 -4.00
CA THR A 102 -14.24 -10.80 -4.54
C THR A 102 -15.04 -11.71 -3.62
N ASN A 103 -14.41 -12.35 -2.63
CA ASN A 103 -15.06 -13.15 -1.59
C ASN A 103 -14.61 -12.71 -0.19
N TRP A 104 -14.69 -11.40 0.06
CA TRP A 104 -14.25 -10.76 1.31
C TRP A 104 -14.84 -11.41 2.56
N GLY A 105 -16.13 -11.76 2.57
CA GLY A 105 -16.77 -12.41 3.72
C GLY A 105 -16.16 -13.76 4.11
N THR A 106 -15.59 -14.52 3.15
CA THR A 106 -14.86 -15.76 3.46
C THR A 106 -13.47 -15.48 4.02
N ILE A 107 -12.80 -14.43 3.54
CA ILE A 107 -11.51 -13.99 4.06
C ILE A 107 -11.65 -13.47 5.49
N GLN A 108 -12.67 -12.65 5.77
CA GLN A 108 -12.98 -12.17 7.12
C GLN A 108 -13.20 -13.32 8.11
N LYS A 109 -13.88 -14.42 7.71
CA LYS A 109 -14.01 -15.61 8.55
C LYS A 109 -12.65 -16.27 8.87
N ARG A 110 -11.71 -16.26 7.92
CA ARG A 110 -10.35 -16.79 8.14
C ARG A 110 -9.51 -15.88 9.02
N ILE A 111 -9.68 -14.55 8.90
CA ILE A 111 -9.06 -13.56 9.78
C ILE A 111 -9.62 -13.68 11.20
N ALA A 112 -10.94 -13.81 11.35
CA ALA A 112 -11.57 -14.04 12.65
C ALA A 112 -11.04 -15.32 13.30
N ARG A 113 -10.82 -16.39 12.53
CA ARG A 113 -10.18 -17.61 13.02
C ARG A 113 -8.72 -17.39 13.42
N LEU A 114 -7.97 -16.53 12.72
CA LEU A 114 -6.61 -16.17 13.13
C LEU A 114 -6.62 -15.45 14.49
N LYS A 115 -7.47 -14.43 14.64
CA LYS A 115 -7.65 -13.68 15.89
C LYS A 115 -8.09 -14.57 17.05
N GLU A 116 -9.00 -15.51 16.80
CA GLU A 116 -9.41 -16.51 17.78
C GLU A 116 -8.23 -17.37 18.26
N ILE A 117 -7.38 -17.85 17.34
CA ILE A 117 -6.22 -18.68 17.72
C ILE A 117 -5.20 -17.85 18.52
N LYS A 118 -4.96 -16.58 18.15
CA LYS A 118 -4.10 -15.65 18.92
C LYS A 118 -4.64 -15.45 20.33
N ARG A 119 -5.95 -15.19 20.47
CA ARG A 119 -6.61 -15.04 21.77
C ARG A 119 -6.50 -16.30 22.63
N MET A 120 -6.71 -17.49 22.06
CA MET A 120 -6.56 -18.75 22.80
C MET A 120 -5.14 -18.95 23.36
N GLU A 121 -4.13 -18.49 22.64
CA GLU A 121 -2.74 -18.54 23.09
C GLU A 121 -2.47 -17.53 24.21
N GLU A 122 -2.98 -16.30 24.09
CA GLU A 122 -2.88 -15.25 25.11
C GLU A 122 -3.60 -15.62 26.41
N GLU A 123 -4.76 -16.28 26.32
CA GLU A 123 -5.56 -16.76 27.46
C GLU A 123 -4.96 -18.03 28.12
N GLY A 124 -3.85 -18.58 27.61
CA GLY A 124 -3.20 -19.77 28.16
C GLY A 124 -3.93 -21.08 27.89
N ILE A 125 -4.91 -21.10 26.97
CA ILE A 125 -5.67 -22.32 26.62
C ILE A 125 -4.74 -23.38 26.00
N PHE A 126 -3.62 -22.98 25.41
CA PHE A 126 -2.65 -23.92 24.86
C PHE A 126 -2.02 -24.82 25.93
N ASP A 127 -1.92 -24.37 27.18
CA ASP A 127 -1.29 -25.12 28.27
C ASP A 127 -2.17 -26.27 28.77
N VAL A 128 -3.49 -26.16 28.61
CA VAL A 128 -4.46 -27.20 29.00
C VAL A 128 -4.72 -28.22 27.89
N LEU A 129 -4.32 -27.92 26.65
CA LEU A 129 -4.58 -28.78 25.50
C LEU A 129 -3.47 -29.84 25.31
N PRO A 130 -3.82 -31.00 24.72
CA PRO A 130 -2.81 -31.99 24.33
C PRO A 130 -1.79 -31.40 23.34
N LYS A 131 -0.51 -31.74 23.51
CA LYS A 131 0.59 -31.25 22.64
C LYS A 131 0.34 -31.43 21.14
N LYS A 132 -0.39 -32.49 20.75
CA LYS A 132 -0.77 -32.73 19.35
C LYS A 132 -1.72 -31.67 18.79
N GLU A 133 -2.69 -31.24 19.61
CA GLU A 133 -3.66 -30.22 19.22
C GLU A 133 -3.01 -28.83 19.18
N VAL A 134 -2.17 -28.53 20.18
CA VAL A 134 -1.34 -27.31 20.19
C VAL A 134 -0.47 -27.22 18.94
N ALA A 135 0.16 -28.32 18.53
CA ALA A 135 0.95 -28.36 17.30
C ALA A 135 0.11 -28.08 16.04
N LEU A 136 -1.13 -28.58 15.99
CA LEU A 136 -2.05 -28.33 14.88
C LEU A 136 -2.51 -26.86 14.84
N LEU A 137 -2.86 -26.28 15.99
CA LEU A 137 -3.22 -24.87 16.12
C LEU A 137 -2.07 -23.96 15.74
N ASN A 138 -0.84 -24.26 16.17
CA ASN A 138 0.35 -23.51 15.78
C ASN A 138 0.62 -23.58 14.28
N LYS A 139 0.46 -24.75 13.67
CA LYS A 139 0.58 -24.91 12.21
C LYS A 139 -0.51 -24.11 11.47
N GLN A 140 -1.73 -24.08 12.00
CA GLN A 140 -2.83 -23.30 11.44
C GLN A 140 -2.57 -21.79 11.58
N ARG A 141 -2.17 -21.32 12.77
CA ARG A 141 -1.78 -19.92 13.04
C ARG A 141 -0.68 -19.47 12.09
N ALA A 142 0.45 -20.18 12.05
CA ALA A 142 1.59 -19.83 11.20
C ALA A 142 1.21 -19.75 9.72
N ARG A 143 0.28 -20.62 9.27
CA ARG A 143 -0.23 -20.57 7.90
C ARG A 143 -1.11 -19.35 7.65
N LEU A 144 -2.04 -19.05 8.57
CA LEU A 144 -2.94 -17.92 8.45
C LEU A 144 -2.18 -16.59 8.54
N GLU A 145 -1.30 -16.44 9.53
CA GLU A 145 -0.42 -15.27 9.71
C GLU A 145 0.37 -14.98 8.44
N LYS A 146 1.00 -16.01 7.87
CA LYS A 146 1.80 -15.88 6.66
C LYS A 146 1.03 -15.35 5.45
N PHE A 147 -0.26 -15.63 5.33
CA PHE A 147 -1.03 -15.21 4.14
C PHE A 147 -1.98 -14.05 4.38
N LEU A 148 -2.40 -13.82 5.63
CA LEU A 148 -3.45 -12.87 5.99
C LEU A 148 -3.01 -11.86 7.05
N GLY A 149 -1.82 -11.99 7.65
CA GLY A 149 -1.37 -11.10 8.72
C GLY A 149 -1.35 -9.63 8.31
N GLY A 150 -0.90 -9.33 7.10
CA GLY A 150 -0.85 -7.95 6.60
C GLY A 150 -2.22 -7.32 6.28
N ILE A 151 -3.31 -8.09 6.31
CA ILE A 151 -4.70 -7.59 6.17
C ILE A 151 -5.57 -7.92 7.39
N GLU A 152 -4.96 -8.37 8.49
CA GLU A 152 -5.67 -8.82 9.69
C GLU A 152 -6.50 -7.71 10.33
N ASP A 153 -5.96 -6.49 10.31
CA ASP A 153 -6.57 -5.30 10.90
C ASP A 153 -7.24 -4.40 9.86
N MET A 154 -7.43 -4.91 8.64
CA MET A 154 -8.08 -4.17 7.57
C MET A 154 -9.60 -4.10 7.79
N PRO A 155 -10.20 -2.91 7.98
CA PRO A 155 -11.59 -2.79 8.42
C PRO A 155 -12.59 -3.13 7.30
N ARG A 156 -12.25 -2.75 6.06
CA ARG A 156 -13.06 -2.91 4.85
C ARG A 156 -12.18 -3.28 3.66
N ILE A 157 -12.79 -3.52 2.52
CA ILE A 157 -12.04 -3.72 1.27
C ILE A 157 -11.21 -2.46 0.95
N PRO A 158 -10.01 -2.58 0.35
CA PRO A 158 -9.21 -1.40 0.02
C PRO A 158 -9.92 -0.50 -0.99
N ASP A 159 -9.71 0.79 -0.81
CA ASP A 159 -10.15 1.85 -1.72
C ASP A 159 -9.13 2.03 -2.85
N VAL A 160 -7.85 1.73 -2.61
CA VAL A 160 -6.77 1.78 -3.61
C VAL A 160 -5.83 0.58 -3.44
N MET A 161 -5.34 0.03 -4.55
CA MET A 161 -4.31 -1.00 -4.53
C MET A 161 -3.01 -0.52 -5.17
N TYR A 162 -1.90 -0.73 -4.47
CA TYR A 162 -0.56 -0.64 -5.05
C TYR A 162 -0.03 -2.04 -5.36
N VAL A 163 0.36 -2.29 -6.61
CA VAL A 163 0.81 -3.61 -7.07
C VAL A 163 2.23 -3.54 -7.65
N VAL A 164 3.10 -4.42 -7.16
CA VAL A 164 4.43 -4.69 -7.75
C VAL A 164 4.32 -5.91 -8.66
N ASP A 165 4.72 -5.76 -9.94
CA ASP A 165 4.65 -6.81 -10.97
C ASP A 165 3.21 -7.32 -11.21
N PRO A 166 2.35 -6.53 -11.90
CA PRO A 166 1.00 -6.97 -12.28
C PRO A 166 0.97 -8.23 -13.14
N HIS A 167 2.06 -8.51 -13.89
CA HIS A 167 2.17 -9.75 -14.65
C HIS A 167 2.23 -10.98 -13.72
N LYS A 168 2.86 -10.86 -12.54
CA LYS A 168 2.82 -11.86 -11.49
C LYS A 168 1.51 -11.86 -10.71
N GLU A 169 0.96 -10.68 -10.43
CA GLU A 169 -0.24 -10.47 -9.61
C GLU A 169 -1.54 -10.34 -10.41
N GLN A 170 -1.64 -10.99 -11.57
CA GLN A 170 -2.81 -10.87 -12.47
C GLN A 170 -4.15 -11.15 -11.78
N ILE A 171 -4.17 -12.06 -10.81
CA ILE A 171 -5.40 -12.40 -10.08
C ILE A 171 -5.85 -11.21 -9.22
N ALA A 172 -4.91 -10.55 -8.53
CA ALA A 172 -5.19 -9.38 -7.71
C ALA A 172 -5.75 -8.24 -8.56
N VAL A 173 -5.08 -7.94 -9.68
CA VAL A 173 -5.48 -6.87 -10.61
C VAL A 173 -6.87 -7.15 -11.21
N LYS A 174 -7.15 -8.39 -11.62
CA LYS A 174 -8.46 -8.77 -12.16
C LYS A 174 -9.58 -8.66 -11.12
N GLU A 175 -9.30 -9.04 -9.87
CA GLU A 175 -10.25 -8.88 -8.78
C GLU A 175 -10.52 -7.41 -8.46
N ALA A 176 -9.48 -6.57 -8.41
CA ALA A 176 -9.58 -5.13 -8.21
C ALA A 176 -10.44 -4.48 -9.30
N LYS A 177 -10.11 -4.75 -10.57
CA LYS A 177 -10.84 -4.26 -11.74
C LYS A 177 -12.31 -4.67 -11.75
N LYS A 178 -12.61 -5.90 -11.31
CA LYS A 178 -14.01 -6.38 -11.21
C LYS A 178 -14.82 -5.61 -10.17
N LEU A 179 -14.18 -5.12 -9.12
CA LEU A 179 -14.81 -4.37 -8.03
C LEU A 179 -14.71 -2.85 -8.22
N GLY A 180 -14.04 -2.38 -9.28
CA GLY A 180 -13.83 -0.96 -9.54
C GLY A 180 -12.82 -0.31 -8.60
N ILE A 181 -11.93 -1.10 -7.99
CA ILE A 181 -10.87 -0.60 -7.12
C ILE A 181 -9.72 -0.12 -8.02
N PRO A 182 -9.32 1.17 -7.96
CA PRO A 182 -8.22 1.70 -8.75
C PRO A 182 -6.89 1.04 -8.39
N VAL A 183 -6.10 0.74 -9.43
CA VAL A 183 -4.81 0.07 -9.31
C VAL A 183 -3.68 1.02 -9.73
N VAL A 184 -2.81 1.30 -8.77
CA VAL A 184 -1.50 1.93 -8.98
C VAL A 184 -0.47 0.82 -9.10
N ALA A 185 0.35 0.78 -10.14
CA ALA A 185 1.31 -0.32 -10.27
C ALA A 185 2.66 0.06 -10.84
N MET A 186 3.68 -0.64 -10.34
CA MET A 186 4.99 -0.69 -10.96
C MET A 186 4.96 -1.70 -12.10
N VAL A 187 5.10 -1.21 -13.34
CA VAL A 187 5.01 -2.04 -14.55
C VAL A 187 6.36 -2.16 -15.24
N ASP A 188 6.78 -3.39 -15.48
CA ASP A 188 7.90 -3.68 -16.37
C ASP A 188 7.37 -3.96 -17.80
N THR A 189 8.30 -4.01 -18.74
CA THR A 189 8.15 -4.24 -20.17
C THR A 189 7.33 -5.46 -20.58
N ASN A 190 7.14 -6.47 -19.74
CA ASN A 190 6.32 -7.67 -19.98
C ASN A 190 4.85 -7.52 -19.56
N THR A 191 4.50 -6.46 -18.86
CA THR A 191 3.16 -6.24 -18.29
C THR A 191 2.23 -5.59 -19.32
N ASP A 192 0.93 -5.93 -19.27
CA ASP A 192 -0.09 -5.22 -20.04
C ASP A 192 -0.51 -3.94 -19.27
N PRO A 193 -0.29 -2.74 -19.83
CA PRO A 193 -0.62 -1.49 -19.14
C PRO A 193 -2.12 -1.19 -19.07
N ASP A 194 -2.98 -1.83 -19.88
CA ASP A 194 -4.40 -1.44 -20.00
C ASP A 194 -5.27 -1.84 -18.80
N ASP A 195 -4.77 -2.76 -17.95
CA ASP A 195 -5.46 -3.19 -16.74
C ASP A 195 -5.11 -2.33 -15.51
N ILE A 196 -4.28 -1.30 -15.69
CA ILE A 196 -3.73 -0.47 -14.60
C ILE A 196 -4.16 0.99 -14.80
N ASP A 197 -4.69 1.61 -13.75
CA ASP A 197 -5.20 2.99 -13.80
C ASP A 197 -4.06 4.01 -13.70
N VAL A 198 -3.12 3.78 -12.79
CA VAL A 198 -1.95 4.64 -12.60
C VAL A 198 -0.67 3.83 -12.74
N ILE A 199 0.04 4.10 -13.82
CA ILE A 199 1.18 3.29 -14.26
C ILE A 199 2.47 3.96 -13.82
N ILE A 200 3.41 3.21 -13.26
CA ILE A 200 4.79 3.63 -13.03
C ILE A 200 5.71 2.70 -13.84
N PRO A 201 6.20 3.12 -15.03
CA PRO A 201 7.11 2.31 -15.82
C PRO A 201 8.45 2.13 -15.08
N ALA A 202 8.73 0.92 -14.61
CA ALA A 202 9.88 0.67 -13.74
C ALA A 202 10.20 -0.82 -13.61
N ASN A 203 11.47 -1.10 -13.31
CA ASN A 203 11.98 -2.45 -13.04
C ASN A 203 11.38 -3.05 -11.75
N ASP A 204 10.77 -4.23 -11.87
CA ASP A 204 10.21 -4.98 -10.74
C ASP A 204 11.10 -6.11 -10.20
N ASP A 205 12.23 -6.40 -10.86
CA ASP A 205 13.19 -7.44 -10.47
C ASP A 205 14.29 -6.92 -9.53
N ALA A 206 14.56 -5.61 -9.54
CA ALA A 206 15.59 -5.01 -8.72
C ALA A 206 15.05 -4.58 -7.35
N ILE A 207 15.59 -5.16 -6.27
CA ILE A 207 15.23 -4.84 -4.88
C ILE A 207 15.34 -3.33 -4.60
N ARG A 208 16.41 -2.68 -5.08
CA ARG A 208 16.63 -1.25 -4.90
C ARG A 208 15.59 -0.39 -5.63
N ALA A 209 15.15 -0.82 -6.81
CA ALA A 209 14.11 -0.14 -7.58
C ALA A 209 12.76 -0.25 -6.86
N VAL A 210 12.37 -1.47 -6.47
CA VAL A 210 11.13 -1.71 -5.73
C VAL A 210 11.12 -0.88 -4.44
N LYS A 211 12.17 -0.99 -3.61
CA LYS A 211 12.25 -0.25 -2.34
C LYS A 211 12.17 1.27 -2.55
N LEU A 212 12.85 1.82 -3.57
CA LEU A 212 12.80 3.25 -3.86
C LEU A 212 11.38 3.73 -4.21
N ILE A 213 10.71 3.03 -5.14
CA ILE A 213 9.35 3.42 -5.58
C ILE A 213 8.35 3.20 -4.46
N THR A 214 8.36 2.04 -3.81
CA THR A 214 7.42 1.71 -2.73
C THR A 214 7.59 2.65 -1.54
N ALA A 215 8.83 2.97 -1.14
CA ALA A 215 9.07 3.92 -0.05
C ALA A 215 8.54 5.32 -0.37
N LYS A 216 8.68 5.77 -1.63
CA LYS A 216 8.17 7.08 -2.04
C LYS A 216 6.65 7.14 -2.09
N LEU A 217 5.98 6.06 -2.49
CA LEU A 217 4.52 6.00 -2.40
C LEU A 217 4.04 5.92 -0.94
N ALA A 218 4.78 5.25 -0.06
CA ALA A 218 4.49 5.25 1.37
C ALA A 218 4.70 6.65 2.00
N ASP A 219 5.74 7.38 1.59
CA ASP A 219 5.94 8.79 1.98
C ASP A 219 4.71 9.64 1.58
N ALA A 220 4.18 9.44 0.36
CA ALA A 220 2.98 10.14 -0.12
C ALA A 220 1.76 9.92 0.79
N ILE A 221 1.56 8.68 1.24
CA ILE A 221 0.44 8.32 2.13
C ILE A 221 0.61 8.99 3.50
N ILE A 222 1.83 8.99 4.04
CA ILE A 222 2.14 9.61 5.32
C ILE A 222 1.91 11.12 5.23
N GLU A 223 2.38 11.77 4.17
CA GLU A 223 2.16 13.19 3.93
C GLU A 223 0.67 13.54 3.77
N GLY A 224 -0.09 12.71 3.05
CA GLY A 224 -1.53 12.89 2.87
C GLY A 224 -2.30 12.84 4.19
N ARG A 225 -1.93 11.94 5.09
CA ARG A 225 -2.52 11.81 6.43
C ARG A 225 -2.09 12.94 7.38
N GLN A 226 -0.83 13.37 7.34
CA GLN A 226 -0.34 14.48 8.17
C GLN A 226 -1.00 15.82 7.81
N GLY A 227 -1.45 15.99 6.56
CA GLY A 227 -2.24 17.14 6.16
C GLY A 227 -3.57 17.25 6.91
N GLU A 228 -4.18 16.11 7.26
CA GLU A 228 -5.38 16.08 8.13
C GLU A 228 -5.00 16.33 9.59
N ASP A 229 -3.95 15.71 10.13
CA ASP A 229 -3.52 15.95 11.52
C ASP A 229 -3.23 17.43 11.78
N ALA A 230 -2.54 18.11 10.85
CA ALA A 230 -2.26 19.53 10.93
C ALA A 230 -3.51 20.42 10.71
N ALA A 231 -4.49 19.95 9.92
CA ALA A 231 -5.76 20.66 9.72
C ALA A 231 -6.68 20.51 10.95
N VAL A 232 -6.69 19.33 11.57
CA VAL A 232 -7.40 19.07 12.83
C VAL A 232 -6.76 19.83 13.98
N GLU A 233 -5.43 19.88 14.04
CA GLU A 233 -4.69 20.69 15.03
C GLU A 233 -4.93 22.20 14.78
N ALA A 234 -5.01 22.64 13.53
CA ALA A 234 -5.36 24.02 13.19
C ALA A 234 -6.84 24.35 13.48
N GLU A 235 -7.79 23.43 13.28
CA GLU A 235 -9.18 23.60 13.69
C GLU A 235 -9.32 23.61 15.21
N PHE A 236 -8.55 22.77 15.93
CA PHE A 236 -8.53 22.77 17.39
C PHE A 236 -7.99 24.10 17.92
N VAL A 237 -6.87 24.60 17.37
CA VAL A 237 -6.28 25.90 17.72
C VAL A 237 -7.19 27.07 17.31
N ALA A 238 -7.89 26.99 16.17
CA ALA A 238 -8.87 27.99 15.76
C ALA A 238 -10.10 28.00 16.68
N SER A 239 -10.53 26.82 17.17
CA SER A 239 -11.64 26.69 18.12
C SER A 239 -11.28 27.21 19.51
N GLU A 240 -10.04 26.99 19.97
CA GLU A 240 -9.52 27.58 21.22
C GLU A 240 -9.32 29.10 21.08
N ALA A 241 -8.83 29.59 19.94
CA ALA A 241 -8.69 31.02 19.67
C ALA A 241 -10.05 31.76 19.56
N GLN A 242 -11.13 31.05 19.24
CA GLN A 242 -12.49 31.61 19.26
C GLN A 242 -13.11 31.63 20.67
N ALA A 243 -12.56 30.86 21.61
CA ALA A 243 -13.01 30.80 23.01
C ALA A 243 -12.33 31.85 23.92
N ASP A 244 -11.28 32.53 23.44
CA ASP A 244 -10.56 33.56 24.19
C ASP A 244 -11.13 34.97 23.98
N SER A 245 -12.37 35.19 24.39
CA SER A 245 -12.75 36.50 24.91
C SER A 245 -13.15 36.37 26.38
N ILE A 246 -12.12 36.31 27.23
CA ILE A 246 -12.24 36.46 28.69
C ILE A 246 -13.08 37.70 29.05
N GLU A 247 -13.12 38.71 28.17
CA GLU A 247 -13.93 39.92 28.31
C GLU A 247 -15.46 39.65 28.31
N GLU A 248 -15.95 38.67 27.55
CA GLU A 248 -17.40 38.36 27.49
C GLU A 248 -17.87 37.56 28.72
N ILE A 249 -16.98 36.77 29.34
CA ILE A 249 -17.27 36.03 30.58
C ILE A 249 -17.28 36.97 31.79
N VAL A 250 -16.44 38.01 31.81
CA VAL A 250 -16.37 38.97 32.93
C VAL A 250 -17.57 39.91 32.93
N GLU A 251 -18.07 40.38 31.78
CA GLU A 251 -19.28 41.22 31.72
C GLU A 251 -20.55 40.51 32.21
N VAL A 252 -20.67 39.19 31.97
CA VAL A 252 -21.83 38.41 32.44
C VAL A 252 -21.78 38.16 33.96
N VAL A 253 -20.59 38.09 34.57
CA VAL A 253 -20.44 37.83 36.01
C VAL A 253 -20.51 39.12 36.84
N GLU A 254 -20.09 40.27 36.30
CA GLU A 254 -20.14 41.56 37.00
C GLU A 254 -21.46 42.33 36.79
N GLY A 255 -22.27 41.95 35.79
CA GLY A 255 -23.52 42.63 35.44
C GLY A 255 -24.74 42.41 36.36
N ASP A 256 -24.68 41.46 37.29
CA ASP A 256 -25.81 41.07 38.15
C ASP A 256 -25.70 41.56 39.62
N ASN A 257 -24.89 42.57 39.89
CA ASN A 257 -24.87 43.26 41.19
C ASN A 257 -25.13 44.77 41.04
N ALA A 258 -26.38 45.13 40.73
CA ALA A 258 -26.95 46.45 40.99
C ALA A 258 -28.47 46.35 41.26
#